data_AF-A0A3P6B752-F1
#
_entry.id   AF-A0A3P6B752-F1
#
_cell.length_a   1.000
_cell.length_b   1.000
_cell.length_c   1.000
_cell.angle_alpha   90.00
_cell.angle_beta   90.00
_cell.angle_gamma   90.00
#
_symmetry.space_group_name_H-M   'P 1'
#
loop_
_entity.id
_entity.type
_entity.pdbx_description
1 polymer ?
#
loop_
_entity_poly.entity_id
_entity_poly.type
_entity_poly.pdbx_seq_one_letter_code
_entity_poly.pdbx_strand_id
1 'polypeptide(L)'
;MIMLTTSSFLMLDDAEIASSRRVLLHVQTHDGPVMKLYLWDKAASDFSEKFKASGRTARVVLVTTLNPKRFGGALALSSMTPSRVFLDKDVQTTEEYLTWMNANLSVCQQS
;
A
#
# COMPACT_ATOMS: atom_id res chain seq x y z
N MET A 1 0.80 4.03 -11.99
CA MET A 1 0.37 2.82 -11.28
C MET A 1 1.44 2.51 -10.25
N ILE A 2 1.12 2.62 -8.96
CA ILE A 2 2.09 2.47 -7.88
C ILE A 2 1.81 1.10 -7.27
N MET A 3 2.85 0.27 -7.22
CA MET A 3 2.78 -1.17 -6.95
C MET A 3 3.33 -1.42 -5.56
N LEU A 4 2.65 -2.26 -4.80
CA LEU A 4 2.81 -2.30 -3.35
C LEU A 4 2.77 -3.77 -2.91
N THR A 5 3.91 -4.35 -2.55
CA THR A 5 4.01 -5.59 -1.76
C THR A 5 4.05 -5.22 -0.27
N THR A 6 3.25 -5.88 0.55
CA THR A 6 3.24 -5.66 2.01
C THR A 6 4.36 -6.47 2.66
N SER A 7 5.58 -5.91 2.77
CA SER A 7 6.62 -6.55 3.58
C SER A 7 6.28 -6.35 5.07
N SER A 8 5.82 -7.43 5.70
CA SER A 8 5.78 -7.69 7.14
C SER A 8 6.26 -6.56 8.05
N PHE A 9 5.31 -5.80 8.63
CA PHE A 9 5.16 -5.43 10.06
C PHE A 9 3.92 -4.51 10.17
N LEU A 10 2.77 -4.98 9.68
CA LEU A 10 1.49 -4.34 9.96
C LEU A 10 0.94 -4.89 11.28
N MET A 11 1.62 -4.62 12.39
CA MET A 11 0.93 -4.50 13.67
C MET A 11 0.12 -3.21 13.58
N LEU A 12 -1.02 -3.26 12.90
CA LEU A 12 -2.02 -2.19 12.91
C LEU A 12 -2.56 -2.13 14.34
N ASP A 13 -1.91 -1.36 15.21
CA ASP A 13 -2.51 -0.98 16.48
C ASP A 13 -3.65 0.00 16.15
N ASP A 14 -4.88 -0.46 16.34
CA ASP A 14 -6.08 0.32 16.09
C ASP A 14 -6.08 1.62 16.93
N ALA A 15 -5.43 1.63 18.10
CA ALA A 15 -5.27 2.82 18.93
C ALA A 15 -4.25 3.82 18.34
N GLU A 16 -3.15 3.34 17.75
CA GLU A 16 -2.17 4.18 17.06
C GLU A 16 -2.74 4.78 15.78
N ILE A 17 -3.55 4.02 15.03
CA ILE A 17 -4.24 4.55 13.84
C ILE A 17 -5.30 5.57 14.24
N ALA A 18 -6.08 5.30 15.29
CA ALA A 18 -7.10 6.23 15.77
C ALA A 18 -6.50 7.56 16.25
N SER A 19 -5.32 7.51 16.89
CA SER A 19 -4.63 8.70 17.41
C SER A 19 -3.81 9.45 16.35
N SER A 20 -3.05 8.75 15.51
CA SER A 20 -2.19 9.35 14.49
C SER A 20 -2.91 9.66 13.17
N ARG A 21 -4.08 9.04 12.96
CA ARG A 21 -4.87 9.06 11.71
C ARG A 21 -4.06 8.68 10.49
N ARG A 22 -3.05 7.82 10.67
CA ARG A 22 -2.08 7.50 9.62
C ARG A 22 -1.77 6.01 9.57
N VAL A 23 -1.59 5.51 8.36
CA VAL A 23 -0.98 4.20 8.09
C VAL A 23 0.28 4.43 7.26
N LEU A 24 1.40 3.82 7.68
CA LEU A 24 2.64 3.79 6.90
C LEU A 24 2.78 2.42 6.25
N LEU A 25 2.91 2.41 4.92
CA LEU A 25 3.19 1.23 4.13
C LEU A 25 4.64 1.31 3.59
N HIS A 26 5.37 0.21 3.71
CA HIS A 26 6.55 -0.04 2.88
C HIS A 26 6.08 -0.76 1.63
N VAL A 27 6.46 -0.21 0.48
CA VAL A 27 5.84 -0.59 -0.79
C VAL A 27 6.90 -0.77 -1.86
N GLN A 28 6.88 -1.93 -2.51
CA GLN A 28 7.84 -2.26 -3.55
C GLN A 28 7.18 -2.23 -4.93
N THR A 29 7.81 -1.50 -5.84
CA THR A 29 7.47 -1.53 -7.27
C THR A 29 8.29 -2.59 -8.00
N HIS A 30 7.76 -3.14 -9.10
CA HIS A 30 8.37 -4.21 -9.91
C HIS A 30 9.85 -4.02 -10.21
N ASP A 31 10.28 -2.79 -10.48
CA ASP A 31 11.67 -2.47 -10.85
C ASP A 31 12.37 -1.49 -9.90
N GLY A 32 11.77 -1.19 -8.74
CA GLY A 32 12.16 -0.03 -7.95
C GLY A 32 12.48 -0.32 -6.50
N PRO A 33 13.24 0.57 -5.85
CA PRO A 33 13.52 0.47 -4.42
C PRO A 33 12.22 0.48 -3.61
N VAL A 34 12.25 -0.12 -2.42
CA VAL A 34 11.15 -0.01 -1.46
C VAL A 34 10.93 1.46 -1.11
N MET A 35 9.69 1.93 -1.28
CA MET A 35 9.26 3.30 -0.98
C MET A 35 8.40 3.33 0.28
N LYS A 36 8.32 4.51 0.91
CA LYS A 36 7.37 4.78 2.01
C LYS A 36 6.12 5.44 1.46
N LEU A 37 4.96 4.89 1.79
CA LEU A 37 3.65 5.45 1.47
C LEU A 37 2.90 5.76 2.77
N TYR A 38 2.57 7.02 2.98
CA TYR A 38 1.77 7.49 4.10
C TYR A 38 0.32 7.69 3.67
N LEU A 39 -0.60 6.92 4.24
CA LEU A 39 -2.04 7.14 4.11
C LEU A 39 -2.53 7.92 5.32
N TRP A 40 -3.41 8.88 5.09
CA TRP A 40 -3.97 9.77 6.11
C TRP A 40 -5.49 9.73 6.10
N ASP A 41 -6.08 9.99 7.27
CA ASP A 41 -7.51 10.18 7.49
C ASP A 41 -8.35 9.11 6.79
N LYS A 42 -9.26 9.51 5.89
CA LYS A 42 -10.15 8.60 5.18
C LYS A 42 -9.39 7.49 4.43
N ALA A 43 -8.27 7.81 3.78
CA ALA A 43 -7.51 6.81 3.04
C ALA A 43 -6.86 5.77 3.98
N ALA A 44 -6.47 6.18 5.19
CA ALA A 44 -5.94 5.28 6.22
C ALA A 44 -7.04 4.36 6.76
N SER A 45 -8.23 4.90 7.06
CA SER A 45 -9.38 4.12 7.51
C SER A 45 -9.86 3.13 6.45
N ASP A 46 -10.08 3.60 5.21
CA ASP A 46 -10.50 2.76 4.08
C ASP A 46 -9.50 1.59 3.86
N PHE A 47 -8.19 1.87 3.94
CA PHE A 47 -7.17 0.83 3.85
C PHE A 47 -7.29 -0.18 4.99
N SER A 48 -7.36 0.28 6.25
CA SER A 48 -7.40 -0.59 7.43
C SER A 48 -8.62 -1.52 7.40
N GLU A 49 -9.79 -0.98 7.08
CA GLU A 49 -11.03 -1.75 6.95
C GLU A 49 -10.93 -2.82 5.87
N LYS A 50 -10.49 -2.44 4.65
CA LYS A 50 -10.32 -3.39 3.55
C LYS A 50 -9.25 -4.43 3.85
N PHE A 51 -8.15 -4.04 4.47
CA PHE A 51 -7.08 -4.96 4.83
C PHE A 51 -7.55 -5.98 5.87
N LYS A 52 -8.31 -5.55 6.89
CA LYS A 52 -8.96 -6.47 7.84
C LYS A 52 -9.96 -7.40 7.15
N ALA A 53 -10.79 -6.88 6.24
CA ALA A 53 -11.75 -7.67 5.48
C ALA A 53 -11.07 -8.74 4.60
N SER A 54 -9.84 -8.49 4.13
CA SER A 54 -9.02 -9.47 3.42
C SER A 54 -8.40 -10.56 4.33
N GLY A 55 -8.77 -10.62 5.61
CA GLY A 55 -8.10 -11.48 6.59
C GLY A 55 -6.64 -11.08 6.85
N ARG A 56 -6.28 -9.81 6.57
CA ARG A 56 -4.91 -9.29 6.60
C ARG A 56 -3.96 -10.01 5.62
N THR A 57 -4.50 -10.51 4.51
CA THR A 57 -3.72 -11.24 3.50
C THR A 57 -3.54 -10.48 2.19
N ALA A 58 -4.12 -9.27 2.06
CA ALA A 58 -3.99 -8.50 0.82
C ALA A 58 -2.52 -8.22 0.46
N ARG A 59 -2.19 -8.45 -0.81
CA ARG A 59 -0.81 -8.43 -1.31
C ARG A 59 -0.55 -7.30 -2.28
N VAL A 60 -1.58 -6.82 -2.95
CA VAL A 60 -1.51 -5.74 -3.92
C VAL A 60 -2.38 -4.59 -3.44
N VAL A 61 -1.84 -3.38 -3.47
CA VAL A 61 -2.60 -2.17 -3.22
C VAL A 61 -2.36 -1.15 -4.35
N LEU A 62 -3.42 -0.45 -4.74
CA LEU A 62 -3.40 0.69 -5.65
C LEU A 62 -3.91 1.89 -4.89
N VAL A 63 -3.12 2.98 -4.91
CA VAL A 63 -3.54 4.26 -4.34
C VAL A 63 -3.47 5.35 -5.40
N THR A 64 -4.57 6.08 -5.58
CA THR A 64 -4.66 7.16 -6.56
C THR A 64 -4.38 8.52 -5.93
N THR A 65 -4.02 9.49 -6.77
CA THR A 65 -3.86 10.91 -6.40
C THR A 65 -2.93 11.10 -5.20
N LEU A 66 -1.67 10.69 -5.36
CA LEU A 66 -0.64 10.76 -4.34
C LEU A 66 0.22 12.02 -4.51
N ASN A 67 0.63 12.59 -3.38
CA ASN A 67 1.59 13.68 -3.31
C ASN A 67 3.00 13.13 -3.08
N PRO A 68 3.94 13.29 -4.03
CA PRO A 68 5.35 12.97 -3.79
C PRO A 68 5.95 13.95 -2.78
N LYS A 69 6.66 13.41 -1.79
CA LYS A 69 7.44 14.18 -0.81
C LYS A 69 8.89 13.73 -0.84
N ARG A 70 9.83 14.67 -0.75
CA ARG A 70 11.24 14.37 -0.57
C ARG A 70 11.65 14.77 0.85
N PHE A 71 12.19 13.81 1.60
CA PHE A 71 12.73 14.05 2.94
C PHE A 71 14.18 13.56 2.97
N GLY A 72 15.14 14.48 3.19
CA GLY A 72 16.55 14.12 3.26
C GLY A 72 17.08 13.36 2.03
N GLY A 73 16.53 13.64 0.84
CA GLY A 73 16.86 12.96 -0.42
C GLY A 73 16.05 11.69 -0.71
N ALA A 74 15.38 11.09 0.28
CA ALA A 74 14.51 9.93 0.09
C ALA A 74 13.13 10.35 -0.44
N LEU A 75 12.65 9.65 -1.47
CA LEU A 75 11.31 9.83 -2.02
C LEU A 75 10.29 9.04 -1.19
N ALA A 76 9.25 9.74 -0.74
CA ALA A 76 8.08 9.16 -0.11
C ALA A 76 6.82 9.63 -0.82
N LEU A 77 5.73 8.88 -0.68
CA LEU A 77 4.42 9.21 -1.21
C LEU A 77 3.48 9.47 -0.03
N SER A 78 2.57 10.43 -0.18
CA SER A 78 1.58 10.76 0.82
C SER A 78 0.21 10.85 0.17
N SER A 79 -0.82 10.28 0.80
CA SER A 79 -2.20 10.47 0.36
C SER A 79 -2.63 11.93 0.53
N MET A 80 -3.64 12.28 -0.25
CA MET A 80 -4.37 13.55 -0.21
C MET A 80 -5.86 13.24 -0.04
N THR A 81 -6.68 14.26 0.23
CA THR A 81 -8.14 14.12 0.36
C THR A 81 -8.82 13.37 -0.82
N PRO A 82 -8.45 13.59 -2.09
CA PRO A 82 -9.05 12.83 -3.21
C PRO A 82 -8.46 11.42 -3.39
N SER A 83 -7.46 11.00 -2.61
CA SER A 83 -6.89 9.65 -2.74
C SER A 83 -7.95 8.57 -2.54
N ARG A 84 -7.81 7.48 -3.28
CA ARG A 84 -8.62 6.27 -3.15
C ARG A 84 -7.70 5.07 -3.03
N VAL A 85 -8.13 4.08 -2.24
CA VAL A 85 -7.37 2.85 -1.98
C VAL A 85 -8.15 1.67 -2.54
N PHE A 86 -7.47 0.81 -3.30
CA PHE A 86 -8.00 -0.44 -3.85
C PHE A 86 -7.05 -1.58 -3.51
N LEU A 87 -7.57 -2.72 -3.06
CA LEU A 87 -6.79 -3.91 -2.73
C LEU A 87 -7.12 -5.06 -3.68
N ASP A 88 -6.13 -5.88 -4.03
CA ASP A 88 -6.27 -7.16 -4.73
C ASP A 88 -7.33 -7.20 -5.85
N LYS A 89 -8.58 -7.61 -5.56
CA LYS A 89 -9.64 -7.78 -6.55
C LYS A 89 -10.66 -6.63 -6.60
N ASP A 90 -10.36 -5.51 -5.92
CA ASP A 90 -11.25 -4.35 -5.87
C ASP A 90 -11.49 -3.73 -7.25
N VAL A 91 -10.49 -3.76 -8.14
CA VAL A 91 -10.57 -3.28 -9.53
C VAL A 91 -9.78 -4.20 -10.46
N GLN A 92 -10.14 -4.21 -11.75
CA GLN A 92 -9.48 -5.05 -12.76
C GLN A 92 -7.94 -4.92 -12.74
N THR A 93 -7.43 -3.69 -12.63
CA THR A 93 -5.98 -3.42 -12.60
C THR A 93 -5.26 -4.11 -11.44
N THR A 94 -5.87 -4.15 -10.25
CA THR A 94 -5.24 -4.81 -9.09
C THR A 94 -5.32 -6.34 -9.22
N GLU A 95 -6.37 -6.87 -9.85
CA GLU A 95 -6.54 -8.31 -10.08
C GLU A 95 -5.58 -8.86 -11.14
N GLU A 96 -5.44 -8.16 -12.26
CA GLU A 96 -4.46 -8.48 -13.31
C GLU A 96 -3.04 -8.51 -12.73
N TYR A 97 -2.72 -7.53 -11.89
CA TYR A 97 -1.39 -7.47 -11.26
C TYR A 97 -1.19 -8.57 -10.22
N LEU A 98 -2.19 -8.88 -9.40
CA LEU A 98 -2.14 -9.99 -8.46
C LEU A 98 -1.90 -11.33 -9.19
N THR A 99 -2.55 -11.52 -10.33
CA THR A 99 -2.37 -12.69 -11.19
C THR A 99 -0.94 -12.77 -11.73
N TRP A 100 -0.42 -11.66 -12.27
CA TRP A 100 0.96 -11.57 -12.73
C TRP A 100 1.96 -11.84 -11.60
N MET A 101 1.79 -11.24 -10.42
CA MET A 101 2.69 -11.41 -9.28
C MET A 101 2.72 -12.87 -8.81
N ASN A 102 1.57 -13.54 -8.78
CA ASN A 102 1.49 -14.96 -8.41
C ASN A 102 2.21 -15.87 -9.43
N ALA A 103 2.19 -15.51 -10.71
CA ALA A 103 2.93 -16.23 -11.75
C ALA A 103 4.45 -15.98 -11.71
N ASN A 104 4.91 -14.90 -11.06
CA ASN A 104 6.31 -14.45 -11.04
C ASN A 104 6.92 -14.39 -9.61
N LEU A 105 6.39 -15.20 -8.67
CA LEU A 105 6.79 -15.21 -7.26
C LEU A 105 8.31 -15.36 -7.04
N SER A 106 9.00 -16.12 -7.90
CA SER A 106 10.45 -16.35 -7.82
C SER A 106 11.30 -15.09 -8.08
N VAL A 107 10.73 -14.07 -8.73
CA VAL A 107 11.37 -12.77 -9.01
C VAL A 107 11.08 -11.78 -7.86
N CYS A 108 9.90 -11.88 -7.23
CA CYS A 108 9.48 -10.94 -6.18
C CYS A 108 9.99 -11.27 -4.76
N GLN A 109 10.54 -12.46 -4.52
CA GLN A 109 11.05 -12.87 -3.18
C GLN A 109 12.56 -12.65 -2.99
N GLN A 110 13.30 -12.13 -3.97
CA GLN A 110 14.77 -11.97 -3.91
C GLN A 110 15.26 -10.61 -3.39
N SER A 111 14.35 -9.75 -2.91
CA SER A 111 14.66 -8.37 -2.49
C SER A 111 14.34 -8.12 -1.02
#